data_AF-A0A7C0YQP8-F1
#
_entry.id   AF-A0A7C0YQP8-F1
#
_cell.length_a   1.000
_cell.length_b   1.000
_cell.length_c   1.000
_cell.angle_alpha   90.00
_cell.angle_beta   90.00
_cell.angle_gamma   90.00
#
_symmetry.space_group_name_H-M   'P 1'
#
loop_
_entity.id
_entity.type
_entity.pdbx_description
1 polymer ?
#
loop_
_entity_poly.entity_id
_entity_poly.type
_entity_poly.pdbx_seq_one_letter_code
_entity_poly.pdbx_strand_id
1 'polypeptide(L)'
;MRYAIVYCPYCHEYRIAPFPFETVECYFCQRTLTRKNVVALAFNRDQANLILKDLRKKTKRKKIEKEVFKKLNFKKEFVEMYTQ
;
A
#
# COMPACT_ATOMS: atom_id res chain seq x y z
N MET A 1 -18.78 2.26 16.37
CA MET A 1 -18.76 2.25 14.88
C MET A 1 -17.44 1.65 14.43
N ARG A 2 -17.44 0.58 13.62
CA ARG A 2 -16.20 -0.06 13.13
C ARG A 2 -15.73 0.63 11.85
N TYR A 3 -14.45 0.45 11.54
CA TYR A 3 -13.81 1.00 10.35
C TYR A 3 -13.07 -0.10 9.60
N ALA A 4 -12.99 0.02 8.29
CA ALA A 4 -12.24 -0.85 7.42
C ALA A 4 -11.11 -0.07 6.75
N ILE A 5 -9.94 -0.67 6.68
CA ILE A 5 -8.83 -0.19 5.87
C ILE A 5 -8.93 -0.88 4.51
N VAL A 6 -9.11 -0.10 3.45
CA VAL A 6 -9.34 -0.57 2.08
C VAL A 6 -8.15 -0.18 1.21
N TYR A 7 -7.65 -1.09 0.39
CA TYR A 7 -6.57 -0.83 -0.56
C TYR A 7 -7.13 -0.64 -1.97
N CYS A 8 -6.78 0.47 -2.61
CA CYS A 8 -7.10 0.73 -4.00
C CYS A 8 -6.03 0.11 -4.91
N PRO A 9 -6.36 -0.91 -5.72
CA PRO A 9 -5.39 -1.51 -6.64
C PRO A 9 -5.04 -0.59 -7.81
N TYR A 10 -5.86 0.44 -8.07
CA TYR A 10 -5.69 1.32 -9.22
C TYR A 10 -4.71 2.46 -8.96
N CYS A 11 -4.75 3.07 -7.77
CA CYS A 11 -3.84 4.15 -7.40
C CYS A 11 -2.86 3.75 -6.28
N HIS A 12 -2.84 2.47 -5.90
CA HIS A 12 -1.93 1.90 -4.90
C HIS A 12 -1.97 2.60 -3.52
N GLU A 13 -3.14 3.15 -3.17
CA GLU A 13 -3.34 3.91 -1.93
C GLU A 13 -4.32 3.21 -0.98
N TYR A 14 -4.11 3.44 0.31
CA TYR A 14 -4.98 2.92 1.36
C TYR A 14 -6.01 3.97 1.79
N ARG A 15 -7.16 3.49 2.29
CA ARG A 15 -8.31 4.29 2.70
C ARG A 15 -8.94 3.75 3.95
N ILE A 16 -9.57 4.63 4.72
CA ILE A 16 -10.41 4.24 5.85
C ILE A 16 -11.86 4.48 5.43
N ALA A 17 -12.70 3.46 5.57
CA ALA A 17 -14.13 3.51 5.30
C ALA A 17 -14.91 3.10 6.56
N PRO A 18 -16.07 3.70 6.85
CA PRO A 18 -16.99 3.19 7.87
C PRO A 18 -17.42 1.76 7.52
N PHE A 19 -17.53 0.88 8.52
CA PHE A 19 -17.97 -0.51 8.33
C PHE A 19 -19.26 -0.79 9.11
N PRO A 20 -20.23 -1.52 8.53
CA PRO A 20 -20.21 -2.16 7.20
C PRO A 20 -20.47 -1.18 6.04
N PHE A 21 -19.92 -1.49 4.87
CA PHE A 21 -20.20 -0.81 3.60
C PHE A 21 -20.37 -1.84 2.48
N GLU A 22 -21.13 -1.55 1.44
CA GLU A 22 -21.19 -2.38 0.22
C GLU A 22 -20.09 -1.99 -0.75
N THR A 23 -20.04 -0.68 -1.04
CA THR A 23 -19.03 -0.04 -1.87
C THR A 23 -18.50 1.22 -1.20
N VAL A 24 -17.29 1.62 -1.58
CA VAL A 24 -16.69 2.90 -1.19
C VAL A 24 -15.93 3.49 -2.35
N GLU A 25 -16.05 4.77 -2.58
CA GLU A 25 -15.33 5.45 -3.64
C GLU A 25 -13.90 5.83 -3.19
N CYS A 26 -12.92 5.54 -4.04
CA CYS A 26 -11.56 5.98 -3.81
C CYS A 26 -11.40 7.46 -4.18
N TYR A 27 -11.28 8.34 -3.17
CA TYR A 27 -11.10 9.79 -3.40
C TYR A 27 -9.96 10.19 -4.36
N PHE A 28 -8.90 9.38 -4.55
CA PHE A 28 -7.81 9.76 -5.46
C PHE A 28 -8.08 9.45 -6.93
N CYS A 29 -8.78 8.36 -7.22
CA CYS A 29 -8.98 7.90 -8.60
C CYS A 29 -10.45 7.72 -8.97
N GLN A 30 -11.37 8.11 -8.07
CA GLN A 30 -12.82 8.05 -8.22
C GLN A 30 -13.36 6.66 -8.60
N ARG A 31 -12.57 5.61 -8.34
CA ARG A 31 -12.97 4.22 -8.61
C ARG A 31 -13.65 3.61 -7.40
N THR A 32 -14.69 2.84 -7.69
CA THR A 32 -15.43 2.07 -6.69
C THR A 32 -14.59 0.91 -6.18
N LEU A 33 -14.51 0.78 -4.86
CA LEU A 33 -13.90 -0.31 -4.14
C LEU A 33 -14.98 -1.10 -3.40
N THR A 34 -14.75 -2.39 -3.23
CA THR A 34 -15.70 -3.30 -2.60
C THR A 34 -15.10 -3.91 -1.33
N ARG A 35 -15.88 -4.72 -0.62
CA ARG A 35 -15.38 -5.50 0.53
C ARG A 35 -14.15 -6.37 0.22
N LYS A 36 -13.98 -6.82 -1.02
CA LYS A 36 -12.80 -7.59 -1.45
C LYS A 36 -11.50 -6.80 -1.35
N ASN A 37 -11.59 -5.47 -1.33
CA ASN A 37 -10.45 -4.58 -1.21
C ASN A 37 -10.07 -4.27 0.25
N VAL A 38 -10.82 -4.79 1.23
CA VAL A 38 -10.52 -4.61 2.65
C VAL A 38 -9.27 -5.40 3.02
N VAL A 39 -8.34 -4.73 3.69
CA VAL A 39 -7.05 -5.30 4.12
C VAL A 39 -7.02 -5.52 5.63
N ALA A 40 -7.75 -4.70 6.39
CA ALA A 40 -7.83 -4.78 7.85
C ALA A 40 -9.10 -4.11 8.36
N LEU A 41 -9.50 -4.46 9.59
CA LEU A 41 -10.61 -3.85 10.31
C LEU A 41 -10.10 -3.20 11.60
N ALA A 42 -10.81 -2.17 12.06
CA ALA A 42 -10.52 -1.44 13.29
C ALA A 42 -11.82 -1.14 14.06
N PHE A 43 -11.73 -1.10 15.38
CA PHE A 43 -12.87 -0.85 16.27
C PHE A 43 -13.24 0.62 16.36
N ASN A 44 -12.28 1.52 16.11
CA ASN A 44 -12.46 2.97 16.09
C ASN A 44 -11.55 3.62 15.04
N ARG A 45 -11.73 4.93 14.85
CA ARG A 45 -11.01 5.70 13.81
C ARG A 45 -9.53 5.88 14.13
N ASP A 46 -9.17 6.04 15.40
CA ASP A 46 -7.78 6.23 15.83
C ASP A 46 -6.94 4.98 15.58
N GLN A 47 -7.49 3.82 15.91
CA GLN A 47 -6.89 2.53 15.59
C GLN A 47 -6.75 2.35 14.07
N ALA A 48 -7.75 2.74 13.28
CA ALA A 48 -7.67 2.69 11.82
C ALA A 48 -6.54 3.57 11.27
N ASN A 49 -6.37 4.77 11.83
CA ASN A 49 -5.28 5.69 11.47
C ASN A 49 -3.89 5.13 11.82
N LEU A 50 -3.74 4.45 12.96
CA LEU A 50 -2.48 3.79 13.33
C LEU A 50 -2.14 2.68 12.34
N ILE A 51 -3.10 1.79 12.04
CA ILE A 51 -2.92 0.71 11.05
C ILE A 51 -2.55 1.29 9.68
N LEU A 52 -3.24 2.36 9.25
CA LEU A 52 -2.97 3.04 7.98
C LEU A 52 -1.53 3.57 7.91
N LYS A 53 -1.02 4.19 8.98
CA LYS A 53 0.36 4.69 9.06
C LYS A 53 1.36 3.55 8.93
N ASP A 54 1.12 2.43 9.59
CA ASP A 54 2.02 1.26 9.52
C ASP A 54 2.01 0.60 8.14
N LEU A 55 0.84 0.47 7.51
CA LEU A 55 0.73 -0.03 6.14
C LEU A 55 1.49 0.85 5.15
N ARG A 56 1.34 2.18 5.23
CA ARG A 56 2.08 3.12 4.37
C ARG A 56 3.59 3.02 4.56
N LYS A 57 4.08 2.90 5.80
CA LYS A 57 5.50 2.69 6.10
C LYS A 57 6.02 1.39 5.48
N LYS A 58 5.29 0.28 5.64
CA LYS A 58 5.65 -1.02 5.06
C LYS A 58 5.71 -0.96 3.53
N THR A 59 4.75 -0.31 2.88
CA THR A 59 4.73 -0.16 1.42
C THR A 59 5.89 0.71 0.92
N LYS A 60 6.22 1.80 1.62
CA LYS A 60 7.40 2.62 1.31
C LYS A 60 8.70 1.85 1.45
N ARG A 61 8.86 1.08 2.55
CA ARG A 61 10.03 0.23 2.78
C ARG A 61 10.22 -0.79 1.67
N LYS A 62 9.16 -1.50 1.28
CA LYS A 62 9.21 -2.46 0.16
C LYS A 62 9.58 -1.81 -1.18
N LYS A 63 9.11 -0.58 -1.45
CA LYS A 63 9.54 0.17 -2.66
C LYS A 63 11.03 0.48 -2.63
N ILE A 64 11.54 1.00 -1.50
CA ILE A 64 12.96 1.31 -1.32
C ILE A 64 13.81 0.05 -1.48
N GLU A 65 13.44 -1.06 -0.84
CA GLU A 65 14.17 -2.33 -0.95
C GLU A 65 14.25 -2.82 -2.40
N LYS A 66 13.16 -2.71 -3.18
CA LYS A 66 13.16 -3.05 -4.61
C LYS A 66 14.08 -2.13 -5.43
N GLU A 67 14.08 -0.83 -5.18
CA GLU A 67 14.95 0.12 -5.88
C GLU A 67 16.43 -0.09 -5.56
N VAL A 68 16.75 -0.33 -4.28
CA VAL A 68 18.12 -0.65 -3.84
C VAL A 68 18.61 -1.94 -4.50
N PHE A 69 17.78 -2.99 -4.51
CA PHE A 69 18.14 -4.25 -5.15
C PHE A 69 18.39 -4.09 -6.66
N LYS A 70 17.54 -3.32 -7.36
CA LYS A 70 17.73 -3.01 -8.78
C LYS A 70 19.06 -2.28 -9.04
N LYS A 71 19.41 -1.30 -8.21
CA LYS A 71 20.69 -0.57 -8.33
C LYS A 71 21.91 -1.45 -8.04
N LEU A 72 21.81 -2.36 -7.07
CA LEU A 72 22.89 -3.30 -6.74
C LEU A 72 23.11 -4.31 -7.87
N ASN A 73 22.04 -4.85 -8.45
CA ASN A 73 22.16 -5.75 -9.61
C ASN A 73 22.77 -5.03 -10.82
N PHE A 74 22.34 -3.80 -11.11
CA PHE A 74 22.92 -3.01 -12.20
C PHE A 74 24.43 -2.75 -11.99
N LYS A 75 24.87 -2.51 -10.75
CA LYS A 75 26.30 -2.38 -10.43
C LYS A 75 27.08 -3.68 -10.62
N LYS A 76 26.49 -4.83 -10.30
CA LYS A 76 27.14 -6.14 -10.53
C LYS A 76 27.33 -6.40 -12.02
N GLU A 77 26.28 -6.22 -12.82
CA GLU A 77 26.35 -6.38 -14.29
C GLU A 77 27.37 -5.42 -14.91
N PHE A 78 27.44 -4.18 -14.42
CA PHE A 78 28.43 -3.22 -14.91
C PHE A 78 29.87 -3.62 -14.56
N VAL A 79 30.13 -4.11 -13.33
CA VAL A 79 31.49 -4.56 -12.95
C VAL A 79 31.93 -5.77 -13.77
N GLU A 80 31.05 -6.74 -14.00
CA GLU A 80 31.34 -7.95 -14.78
C GLU A 80 31.71 -7.64 -16.25
N MET A 81 31.17 -6.57 -16.83
CA MET A 81 31.42 -6.17 -18.22
C MET A 81 32.82 -5.53 -18.45
N TYR A 82 33.46 -4.99 -17.41
CA TYR A 82 34.76 -4.30 -17.52
C TYR A 82 35.94 -5.07 -16.90
N THR A 83 35.70 -6.28 -16.39
CA THR A 83 36.74 -7.16 -15.82
C THR A 83 37.09 -8.35 -16.73
N GLN A 84 36.69 -8.32 -18.00
CA GLN A 84 37.17 -9.22 -19.06
C GLN A 84 38.24 -8.53 -19.91
#